data_AF-A0A0F9QS97-F1
#
_entry.id   AF-A0A0F9QS97-F1
#
_cell.length_a   1.000
_cell.length_b   1.000
_cell.length_c   1.000
_cell.angle_alpha   90.00
_cell.angle_beta   90.00
_cell.angle_gamma   90.00
#
_symmetry.space_group_name_H-M   'P 1'
#
loop_
_entity.id
_entity.type
_entity.pdbx_description
1 polymer ?
#
loop_
_entity_poly.entity_id
_entity_poly.type
_entity_poly.pdbx_seq_one_letter_code
_entity_poly.pdbx_strand_id
1 'polypeptide(L)'
;MVKLNILKNVLPIFIVFLATILISSAWMKSWALPNRLRFSNRPQESDYQILIIDCGSTIYSELCDLAGNFFTQEKVSHVIAKRRYDSLKDIVKSKLKDFDLLIISGSSTFFPDSPEIKDVAELLQASIEQKKHAFGICFGLQLLAYLLDSKEGRLIKTGYWDEDVLIHILKDDSIFQSVCHKGDTFITRQYHKYSVPFNNKENIGDGIVLAKSKDGIEIIRVGNVVASQFHPESRYASPEAKQIFKNYLREFIFKKKKL
;
A
#
# COMPACT_ATOMS: atom_id res chain seq x y z
N MET A 1 13.16 -47.18 57.47
CA MET A 1 14.12 -46.05 57.50
C MET A 1 15.31 -46.42 56.62
N VAL A 2 15.31 -45.95 55.37
CA VAL A 2 16.35 -46.26 54.38
C VAL A 2 17.27 -45.05 54.26
N LYS A 3 18.57 -45.24 54.54
CA LYS A 3 19.63 -44.24 54.33
C LYS A 3 19.97 -44.20 52.84
N LEU A 4 19.71 -43.08 52.17
CA LEU A 4 20.27 -42.79 50.85
C LEU A 4 21.59 -42.03 51.02
N ASN A 5 22.68 -42.68 50.63
CA ASN A 5 24.01 -42.09 50.43
C ASN A 5 24.18 -41.87 48.92
N ILE A 6 24.09 -40.63 48.44
CA ILE A 6 24.59 -40.26 47.11
C ILE A 6 25.30 -38.91 47.24
N LEU A 7 26.63 -38.97 47.29
CA LEU A 7 27.52 -37.84 47.10
C LEU A 7 28.75 -38.42 46.38
N LYS A 8 28.93 -38.03 45.11
CA LYS A 8 30.20 -37.92 44.39
C LYS A 8 29.89 -37.63 42.93
N ASN A 9 30.02 -36.36 42.54
CA ASN A 9 30.62 -35.88 41.29
C ASN A 9 30.30 -34.39 41.14
N VAL A 10 31.14 -33.56 41.76
CA VAL A 10 31.22 -32.12 41.53
C VAL A 10 32.61 -31.86 40.97
N LEU A 11 32.71 -31.58 39.68
CA LEU A 11 33.84 -30.92 39.00
C LEU A 11 33.26 -30.16 37.78
N PRO A 12 33.95 -29.12 37.27
CA PRO A 12 33.45 -27.75 37.27
C PRO A 12 33.03 -27.33 35.87
N ILE A 13 31.77 -26.89 35.72
CA ILE A 13 31.31 -26.16 34.53
C ILE A 13 31.55 -24.67 34.79
N PHE A 14 32.82 -24.28 34.75
CA PHE A 14 33.26 -22.90 34.61
C PHE A 14 34.44 -22.98 33.63
N ILE A 15 34.47 -22.12 32.61
CA ILE A 15 35.33 -22.18 31.40
C ILE A 15 34.64 -22.81 30.17
N VAL A 16 33.42 -22.36 29.82
CA VAL A 16 32.99 -22.29 28.40
C VAL A 16 32.29 -20.96 28.07
N PHE A 17 31.96 -20.13 29.07
CA PHE A 17 31.12 -18.93 28.86
C PHE A 17 31.84 -17.66 28.39
N LEU A 18 33.14 -17.70 28.09
CA LEU A 18 33.91 -16.50 27.69
C LEU A 18 34.50 -16.55 26.27
N ALA A 19 34.37 -17.66 25.54
CA ALA A 19 34.86 -17.75 24.16
C ALA A 19 33.80 -17.41 23.09
N THR A 20 32.52 -17.30 23.45
CA THR A 20 31.42 -17.02 22.50
C THR A 20 31.08 -15.53 22.35
N ILE A 21 31.68 -14.64 23.15
CA ILE A 21 31.36 -13.20 23.14
C ILE A 21 32.29 -12.39 22.20
N LEU A 22 33.38 -12.98 21.70
CA LEU A 22 34.35 -12.25 20.84
C LEU A 22 34.26 -12.55 19.33
N ILE A 23 33.31 -13.38 18.88
CA ILE A 23 33.09 -13.64 17.44
C ILE A 23 31.88 -12.87 16.87
N SER A 24 31.06 -12.22 17.72
CA SER A 24 29.85 -11.52 17.26
C SER A 24 30.08 -10.08 16.74
N SER A 25 31.26 -9.47 16.95
CA SER A 25 31.51 -8.08 16.55
C SER A 25 32.16 -7.93 15.17
N ALA A 26 32.64 -9.02 14.56
CA ALA A 26 33.25 -9.00 13.22
C ALA A 26 32.26 -9.28 12.08
N TRP A 27 31.08 -9.84 12.36
CA TRP A 27 30.06 -10.16 11.35
C TRP A 27 28.98 -9.09 11.15
N MET A 28 28.95 -8.03 11.98
CA MET A 28 27.99 -6.93 11.84
C MET A 28 28.46 -5.75 10.97
N LYS A 29 29.60 -5.86 10.27
CA LYS A 29 30.13 -4.78 9.40
C LYS A 29 30.02 -5.03 7.88
N SER A 30 29.34 -6.10 7.44
CA SER A 30 29.23 -6.44 6.01
C SER A 30 27.82 -6.30 5.41
N TRP A 31 26.87 -5.69 6.10
CA TRP A 31 25.60 -5.26 5.51
C TRP A 31 25.61 -3.75 5.30
N ALA A 32 26.66 -3.25 4.64
CA ALA A 32 26.53 -2.00 3.90
C ALA A 32 25.56 -2.29 2.75
N LEU A 33 24.38 -1.66 2.80
CA LEU A 33 23.38 -1.67 1.73
C LEU A 33 24.08 -1.57 0.37
N PRO A 34 24.04 -2.62 -0.48
CA PRO A 34 24.52 -2.49 -1.84
C PRO A 34 23.56 -1.53 -2.54
N ASN A 35 24.13 -0.50 -3.16
CA ASN A 35 23.47 0.55 -3.94
C ASN A 35 22.81 1.67 -3.12
N ARG A 36 23.64 2.63 -2.68
CA ARG A 36 23.23 4.05 -2.81
C ARG A 36 22.94 4.26 -4.30
N LEU A 37 21.66 4.29 -4.66
CA LEU A 37 21.18 4.83 -5.94
C LEU A 37 21.86 6.19 -6.13
N ARG A 38 22.87 6.23 -7.02
CA ARG A 38 23.45 7.49 -7.47
C ARG A 38 22.41 8.12 -8.38
N PHE A 39 21.60 9.01 -7.83
CA PHE A 39 20.77 9.90 -8.63
C PHE A 39 21.72 10.73 -9.51
N SER A 40 21.64 10.57 -10.83
CA SER A 40 22.35 11.45 -11.74
C SER A 40 21.74 12.84 -11.62
N ASN A 41 22.55 13.85 -11.28
CA ASN A 41 22.10 15.25 -11.17
C ASN A 41 21.78 15.92 -12.53
N ARG A 42 21.67 15.14 -13.63
CA ARG A 42 21.12 15.66 -14.89
C ARG A 42 19.65 15.26 -14.94
N PRO A 43 18.72 16.21 -15.06
CA PRO A 43 17.31 15.89 -15.26
C PRO A 43 17.19 15.15 -16.60
N GLN A 44 16.96 13.85 -16.52
CA GLN A 44 16.52 13.07 -17.67
C GLN A 44 15.04 13.42 -17.86
N GLU A 45 14.64 13.84 -19.05
CA GLU A 45 13.22 14.01 -19.38
C GLU A 45 12.50 12.69 -19.11
N SER A 46 11.56 12.73 -18.18
CA SER A 46 10.74 11.60 -17.78
C SER A 46 9.46 11.56 -18.63
N ASP A 47 9.14 10.39 -19.17
CA ASP A 47 7.94 10.15 -19.98
C ASP A 47 6.65 10.19 -19.13
N TYR A 48 6.79 9.98 -17.81
CA TYR A 48 5.66 9.99 -16.86
C TYR A 48 6.03 10.68 -15.56
N GLN A 49 5.08 11.46 -15.03
CA GLN A 49 5.15 12.11 -13.73
C GLN A 49 4.23 11.39 -12.73
N ILE A 50 4.79 10.81 -11.68
CA ILE A 50 4.02 10.08 -10.65
C ILE A 50 4.08 10.82 -9.33
N LEU A 51 2.92 11.16 -8.78
CA LEU A 51 2.79 11.76 -7.46
C LEU A 51 2.43 10.68 -6.45
N ILE A 52 3.27 10.46 -5.45
CA ILE A 52 3.02 9.51 -4.36
C ILE A 52 2.78 10.31 -3.08
N ILE A 53 1.60 10.15 -2.49
CA ILE A 53 1.25 10.69 -1.18
C ILE A 53 1.46 9.60 -0.14
N ASP A 54 2.52 9.74 0.67
CA ASP A 54 2.81 8.87 1.81
C ASP A 54 2.01 9.34 3.03
N CYS A 55 0.95 8.60 3.34
CA CYS A 55 0.03 8.86 4.44
C CYS A 55 0.47 8.27 5.79
N GLY A 56 1.76 7.92 5.95
CA GLY A 56 2.34 7.49 7.22
C GLY A 56 2.54 5.97 7.33
N SER A 57 2.47 5.30 6.20
CA SER A 57 2.84 3.89 6.03
C SER A 57 4.25 3.86 5.43
N THR A 58 5.21 3.17 6.05
CA THR A 58 6.58 3.01 5.52
C THR A 58 6.60 2.11 4.28
N ILE A 59 5.99 2.60 3.20
CA ILE A 59 5.52 1.84 2.03
C ILE A 59 6.36 2.14 0.80
N TYR A 60 7.11 3.23 0.77
CA TYR A 60 7.75 3.68 -0.47
C TYR A 60 8.69 2.63 -1.08
N SER A 61 9.57 2.02 -0.27
CA SER A 61 10.46 0.96 -0.76
C SER A 61 9.68 -0.24 -1.29
N GLU A 62 8.59 -0.63 -0.62
CA GLU A 62 7.76 -1.77 -1.03
C GLU A 62 6.97 -1.48 -2.31
N LEU A 63 6.46 -0.25 -2.47
CA LEU A 63 5.86 0.20 -3.73
C LEU A 63 6.88 0.20 -4.86
N CYS A 64 8.11 0.66 -4.60
CA CYS A 64 9.19 0.61 -5.58
C CYS A 64 9.52 -0.83 -5.98
N ASP A 65 9.62 -1.73 -5.02
CA ASP A 65 9.90 -3.14 -5.27
C ASP A 65 8.75 -3.81 -6.03
N LEU A 66 7.50 -3.50 -5.68
CA LEU A 66 6.31 -4.04 -6.34
C LEU A 66 6.18 -3.55 -7.79
N ALA A 67 6.33 -2.23 -7.98
CA ALA A 67 6.38 -1.63 -9.31
C ALA A 67 7.58 -2.19 -10.10
N GLY A 68 8.63 -2.61 -9.39
CA GLY A 68 9.81 -3.27 -9.92
C GLY A 68 10.42 -2.44 -11.03
N ASN A 69 10.51 -3.05 -12.21
CA ASN A 69 11.04 -2.42 -13.40
C ASN A 69 10.22 -1.22 -13.92
N PHE A 70 8.98 -1.03 -13.48
CA PHE A 70 8.15 0.08 -13.96
C PHE A 70 8.79 1.44 -13.69
N PHE A 71 9.32 1.66 -12.49
CA PHE A 71 9.97 2.95 -12.16
C PHE A 71 11.40 3.07 -12.70
N THR A 72 12.02 1.97 -13.14
CA THR A 72 13.41 1.96 -13.59
C THR A 72 13.58 1.84 -15.11
N GLN A 73 12.64 1.21 -15.82
CA GLN A 73 12.66 1.02 -17.27
C GLN A 73 11.94 2.14 -18.01
N GLU A 74 10.77 2.54 -17.50
CA GLU A 74 10.10 3.73 -18.00
C GLU A 74 10.81 4.92 -17.34
N LYS A 75 11.10 5.99 -18.08
CA LYS A 75 11.73 7.19 -17.52
C LYS A 75 10.71 7.88 -16.61
N VAL A 76 10.55 7.41 -15.40
CA VAL A 76 9.54 7.88 -14.45
C VAL A 76 10.20 8.83 -13.47
N SER A 77 9.70 10.06 -13.42
CA SER A 77 9.93 10.92 -12.26
C SER A 77 8.84 10.65 -11.24
N HIS A 78 9.21 10.56 -9.98
CA HIS A 78 8.26 10.48 -8.88
C HIS A 78 8.52 11.60 -7.87
N VAL A 79 7.43 12.18 -7.37
CA VAL A 79 7.46 13.13 -6.25
C VAL A 79 6.79 12.44 -5.06
N ILE A 80 7.53 12.32 -3.96
CA ILE A 80 6.99 11.78 -2.71
C ILE A 80 6.62 12.96 -1.82
N ALA A 81 5.32 13.14 -1.59
CA ALA A 81 4.81 14.07 -0.61
C ALA A 81 4.44 13.29 0.66
N LYS A 82 5.07 13.62 1.79
CA LYS A 82 4.74 13.00 3.08
C LYS A 82 3.66 13.81 3.78
N ARG A 83 2.65 13.13 4.33
CA ARG A 83 1.47 13.73 4.97
C ARG A 83 1.78 14.69 6.13
N ARG A 84 2.91 14.54 6.81
CA ARG A 84 3.26 15.31 8.03
C ARG A 84 3.91 16.67 7.77
N TYR A 85 3.88 17.20 6.55
CA TYR A 85 4.49 18.50 6.25
C TYR A 85 3.42 19.51 5.86
N ASP A 86 3.57 20.75 6.37
CA ASP A 86 2.77 21.94 6.03
C ASP A 86 2.74 22.26 4.52
N SER A 87 3.51 21.52 3.72
CA SER A 87 3.69 21.69 2.27
C SER A 87 2.69 20.93 1.39
N LEU A 88 1.80 20.09 1.94
CA LEU A 88 0.84 19.35 1.12
C LEU A 88 -0.03 20.29 0.28
N LYS A 89 -0.53 21.38 0.88
CA LYS A 89 -1.31 22.42 0.20
C LYS A 89 -0.58 23.08 -0.96
N ASP A 90 0.72 23.34 -0.82
CA ASP A 90 1.54 23.92 -1.87
C ASP A 90 1.82 22.90 -2.98
N ILE A 91 2.01 21.63 -2.63
CA ILE A 91 2.14 20.52 -3.58
C ILE A 91 0.83 20.35 -4.34
N VAL A 92 -0.32 20.35 -3.67
CA VAL A 92 -1.65 20.26 -4.31
C VAL A 92 -1.79 21.37 -5.35
N LYS A 93 -1.60 22.63 -4.93
CA LYS A 93 -1.75 23.78 -5.83
C LYS A 93 -0.79 23.78 -7.01
N SER A 94 0.48 23.43 -6.77
CA SER A 94 1.52 23.47 -7.80
C SER A 94 1.52 22.24 -8.70
N LYS A 95 1.10 21.07 -8.21
CA LYS A 95 1.24 19.78 -8.90
C LYS A 95 -0.05 19.17 -9.40
N LEU A 96 -1.22 19.73 -9.10
CA LEU A 96 -2.51 19.26 -9.66
C LEU A 96 -2.47 19.10 -11.19
N LYS A 97 -1.70 19.92 -11.92
CA LYS A 97 -1.55 19.83 -13.37
C LYS A 97 -0.41 18.92 -13.84
N ASP A 98 0.59 18.68 -13.00
CA ASP A 98 1.90 18.16 -13.42
C ASP A 98 2.09 16.66 -13.23
N PHE A 99 1.10 15.90 -12.75
CA PHE A 99 1.20 14.44 -12.63
C PHE A 99 0.28 13.70 -13.60
N ASP A 100 0.74 12.53 -14.03
CA ASP A 100 0.02 11.56 -14.86
C ASP A 100 -0.66 10.47 -14.00
N LEU A 101 -0.03 10.08 -12.89
CA LEU A 101 -0.55 9.10 -11.95
C LEU A 101 -0.40 9.58 -10.50
N LEU A 102 -1.48 9.49 -9.73
CA LEU A 102 -1.50 9.68 -8.29
C LEU A 102 -1.51 8.32 -7.57
N ILE A 103 -0.70 8.14 -6.54
CA ILE A 103 -0.76 6.99 -5.64
C ILE A 103 -0.92 7.51 -4.21
N ILE A 104 -1.93 7.02 -3.50
CA ILE A 104 -2.20 7.39 -2.10
C ILE A 104 -1.97 6.14 -1.25
N SER A 105 -0.97 6.18 -0.37
CA SER A 105 -0.62 5.03 0.47
C SER A 105 -1.59 4.85 1.65
N GLY A 106 -1.43 3.73 2.37
CA GLY A 106 -2.14 3.48 3.61
C GLY A 106 -1.78 4.45 4.75
N SER A 107 -2.57 4.40 5.81
CA SER A 107 -2.31 5.13 7.05
C SER A 107 -2.77 4.31 8.25
N SER A 108 -2.10 4.46 9.39
CA SER A 108 -2.55 3.85 10.65
C SER A 108 -3.74 4.58 11.27
N THR A 109 -4.09 5.77 10.75
CA THR A 109 -5.19 6.59 11.27
C THR A 109 -6.04 7.22 10.17
N PHE A 110 -7.36 7.17 10.36
CA PHE A 110 -8.34 7.89 9.55
C PHE A 110 -9.05 8.93 10.42
N PHE A 111 -8.88 10.21 10.09
CA PHE A 111 -9.48 11.34 10.79
C PHE A 111 -10.09 12.29 9.75
N PRO A 112 -11.33 12.05 9.29
CA PRO A 112 -11.89 12.73 8.11
C PRO A 112 -11.89 14.27 8.23
N ASP A 113 -11.90 14.79 9.45
CA ASP A 113 -11.89 16.23 9.73
C ASP A 113 -10.49 16.87 9.79
N SER A 114 -9.41 16.08 9.66
CA SER A 114 -8.04 16.63 9.72
C SER A 114 -7.75 17.47 8.46
N PRO A 115 -7.12 18.66 8.59
CA PRO A 115 -6.80 19.51 7.44
C PRO A 115 -6.01 18.79 6.34
N GLU A 116 -5.10 17.91 6.72
CA GLU A 116 -4.26 17.14 5.79
C GLU A 116 -5.09 16.13 4.99
N ILE A 117 -6.18 15.61 5.55
CA ILE A 117 -7.08 14.71 4.83
C ILE A 117 -7.87 15.48 3.78
N LYS A 118 -8.22 16.75 4.04
CA LYS A 118 -8.89 17.61 3.06
C LYS A 118 -8.01 17.84 1.83
N ASP A 119 -6.73 18.15 2.02
CA ASP A 119 -5.80 18.38 0.90
C ASP A 119 -5.65 17.14 0.01
N VAL A 120 -5.54 15.95 0.61
CA VAL A 120 -5.45 14.68 -0.15
C VAL A 120 -6.79 14.33 -0.80
N ALA A 121 -7.91 14.63 -0.14
CA ALA A 121 -9.25 14.46 -0.69
C ALA A 121 -9.46 15.35 -1.92
N GLU A 122 -9.02 16.61 -1.87
CA GLU A 122 -9.07 17.55 -3.00
C GLU A 122 -8.25 17.05 -4.19
N LEU A 123 -7.05 16.51 -3.97
CA LEU A 123 -6.23 15.88 -5.02
C LEU A 123 -6.94 14.68 -5.67
N LEU A 124 -7.52 13.81 -4.85
CA LEU A 124 -8.23 12.63 -5.32
C LEU A 124 -9.49 13.01 -6.10
N GLN A 125 -10.27 13.95 -5.58
CA GLN A 125 -11.46 14.52 -6.22
C GLN A 125 -11.10 15.13 -7.59
N ALA A 126 -10.08 15.97 -7.64
CA ALA A 126 -9.61 16.56 -8.90
C ALA A 126 -9.14 15.49 -9.90
N SER A 127 -8.56 14.38 -9.42
CA SER A 127 -8.16 13.27 -10.29
C SER A 127 -9.38 12.59 -10.93
N ILE A 128 -10.47 12.43 -10.19
CA ILE A 128 -11.75 11.91 -10.71
C ILE A 128 -12.30 12.87 -11.78
N GLU A 129 -12.44 14.16 -11.46
CA GLU A 129 -13.02 15.17 -12.34
C GLU A 129 -12.24 15.34 -13.65
N GLN A 130 -10.91 15.31 -13.57
CA GLN A 130 -10.02 15.45 -14.72
C GLN A 130 -9.73 14.11 -15.43
N LYS A 131 -10.36 13.01 -14.99
CA LYS A 131 -10.14 11.66 -15.51
C LYS A 131 -8.67 11.23 -15.46
N LYS A 132 -7.90 11.74 -14.50
CA LYS A 132 -6.53 11.32 -14.25
C LYS A 132 -6.51 9.93 -13.61
N HIS A 133 -5.36 9.26 -13.72
CA HIS A 133 -5.15 7.99 -13.07
C HIS A 133 -4.83 8.21 -11.59
N ALA A 134 -5.50 7.46 -10.70
CA ALA A 134 -5.15 7.41 -9.29
C ALA A 134 -5.33 6.00 -8.70
N PHE A 135 -4.41 5.58 -7.84
CA PHE A 135 -4.50 4.33 -7.08
C PHE A 135 -4.47 4.60 -5.57
N GLY A 136 -5.55 4.27 -4.87
CA GLY A 136 -5.66 4.39 -3.41
C GLY A 136 -5.41 3.06 -2.69
N ILE A 137 -4.61 3.07 -1.62
CA ILE A 137 -4.31 1.87 -0.82
C ILE A 137 -4.79 2.10 0.61
N CYS A 138 -5.57 1.16 1.15
CA CYS A 138 -6.12 1.18 2.51
C CYS A 138 -6.80 2.52 2.83
N PHE A 139 -6.08 3.46 3.46
CA PHE A 139 -6.51 4.85 3.63
C PHE A 139 -7.00 5.50 2.33
N GLY A 140 -6.35 5.24 1.20
CA GLY A 140 -6.79 5.76 -0.10
C GLY A 140 -8.18 5.24 -0.53
N LEU A 141 -8.52 3.99 -0.22
CA LEU A 141 -9.87 3.46 -0.45
C LEU A 141 -10.90 4.12 0.48
N GLN A 142 -10.56 4.26 1.76
CA GLN A 142 -11.43 4.92 2.74
C GLN A 142 -11.73 6.36 2.33
N LEU A 143 -10.72 7.07 1.82
CA LEU A 143 -10.85 8.43 1.33
C LEU A 143 -11.72 8.51 0.06
N LEU A 144 -11.53 7.58 -0.88
CA LEU A 144 -12.36 7.50 -2.09
C LEU A 144 -13.83 7.25 -1.73
N ALA A 145 -14.10 6.29 -0.84
CA ALA A 145 -15.45 6.00 -0.38
C ALA A 145 -16.10 7.20 0.33
N TYR A 146 -15.32 7.93 1.15
CA TYR A 146 -15.78 9.16 1.80
C TYR A 146 -16.19 10.24 0.79
N LEU A 147 -15.43 10.42 -0.30
CA LEU A 147 -15.77 11.36 -1.36
C LEU A 147 -17.04 10.96 -2.13
N LEU A 148 -17.21 9.66 -2.38
CA LEU A 148 -18.33 9.14 -3.17
C LEU A 148 -19.65 9.12 -2.43
N ASP A 149 -19.62 8.88 -1.13
CA ASP A 149 -20.83 8.77 -0.33
C ASP A 149 -20.60 9.34 1.07
N SER A 150 -20.75 10.67 1.14
CA SER A 150 -20.67 11.49 2.36
C SER A 150 -21.48 10.96 3.57
N LYS A 151 -22.33 9.92 3.40
CA LYS A 151 -23.12 9.30 4.46
C LYS A 151 -22.88 7.79 4.65
N GLU A 152 -22.62 7.00 3.59
CA GLU A 152 -22.28 5.56 3.73
C GLU A 152 -20.80 5.29 4.00
N GLY A 153 -19.91 6.27 3.79
CA GLY A 153 -18.47 6.19 4.10
C GLY A 153 -18.11 6.11 5.59
N ARG A 154 -19.07 5.84 6.49
CA ARG A 154 -18.77 5.63 7.91
C ARG A 154 -18.01 4.33 8.07
N LEU A 155 -16.72 4.47 8.37
CA LEU A 155 -15.86 3.32 8.59
C LEU A 155 -16.36 2.49 9.77
N ILE A 156 -16.44 1.18 9.57
CA ILE A 156 -16.70 0.22 10.63
C ILE A 156 -15.39 -0.27 11.20
N LYS A 157 -15.32 -0.43 12.52
CA LYS A 157 -14.14 -0.99 13.19
C LYS A 157 -14.15 -2.51 13.03
N THR A 158 -13.14 -3.06 12.38
CA THR A 158 -13.02 -4.51 12.10
C THR A 158 -12.38 -5.28 13.25
N GLY A 159 -11.57 -4.60 14.07
CA GLY A 159 -11.01 -5.16 15.30
C GLY A 159 -9.69 -5.91 15.15
N TYR A 160 -9.16 -6.02 13.93
CA TYR A 160 -7.92 -6.74 13.62
C TYR A 160 -6.82 -5.78 13.13
N TRP A 161 -5.56 -6.21 13.16
CA TRP A 161 -4.42 -5.45 12.63
C TRP A 161 -3.56 -6.26 11.67
N ASP A 162 -3.84 -7.56 11.51
CA ASP A 162 -2.94 -8.47 10.83
C ASP A 162 -3.60 -9.84 10.60
N GLU A 163 -4.44 -9.97 9.58
CA GLU A 163 -5.12 -11.23 9.29
C GLU A 163 -5.21 -11.55 7.79
N ASP A 164 -5.27 -12.85 7.49
CA ASP A 164 -5.54 -13.35 6.15
C ASP A 164 -7.06 -13.27 5.90
N VAL A 165 -7.45 -12.52 4.88
CA VAL A 165 -8.85 -12.23 4.56
C VAL A 165 -9.18 -12.79 3.18
N LEU A 166 -10.30 -13.50 3.10
CA LEU A 166 -10.86 -13.99 1.83
C LEU A 166 -11.56 -12.84 1.09
N ILE A 167 -11.07 -12.54 -0.10
CA ILE A 167 -11.61 -11.52 -1.01
C ILE A 167 -12.48 -12.21 -2.05
N HIS A 168 -13.67 -11.66 -2.29
CA HIS A 168 -14.63 -12.11 -3.30
C HIS A 168 -14.70 -11.08 -4.44
N ILE A 169 -14.51 -11.52 -5.68
CA ILE A 169 -14.65 -10.68 -6.86
C ILE A 169 -16.11 -10.60 -7.29
N LEU A 170 -16.66 -9.39 -7.29
CA LEU A 170 -18.07 -9.13 -7.60
C LEU A 170 -18.30 -8.83 -9.08
N LYS A 171 -17.31 -8.23 -9.75
CA LYS A 171 -17.38 -7.79 -11.15
C LYS A 171 -16.04 -8.00 -11.85
N ASP A 172 -16.08 -8.32 -13.13
CA ASP A 172 -14.88 -8.32 -13.97
C ASP A 172 -14.38 -6.90 -14.19
N ASP A 173 -13.06 -6.74 -14.27
CA ASP A 173 -12.38 -5.47 -14.49
C ASP A 173 -11.01 -5.73 -15.11
N SER A 174 -10.47 -4.76 -15.87
CA SER A 174 -9.14 -4.88 -16.50
C SER A 174 -8.02 -5.09 -15.49
N ILE A 175 -8.16 -4.63 -14.24
CA ILE A 175 -7.14 -4.90 -13.20
C ILE A 175 -7.10 -6.38 -12.79
N PHE A 176 -8.16 -7.15 -13.04
CA PHE A 176 -8.23 -8.58 -12.75
C PHE A 176 -7.72 -9.47 -13.88
N GLN A 177 -7.28 -8.87 -15.00
CA GLN A 177 -6.79 -9.63 -16.15
C GLN A 177 -5.73 -10.65 -15.75
N SER A 178 -5.91 -11.91 -16.16
CA SER A 178 -5.00 -13.04 -15.90
C SER A 178 -4.81 -13.47 -14.44
N VAL A 179 -5.60 -12.91 -13.51
CA VAL A 179 -5.48 -13.24 -12.08
C VAL A 179 -6.78 -13.75 -11.47
N CYS A 180 -7.91 -13.13 -11.77
CA CYS A 180 -9.22 -13.55 -11.26
C CYS A 180 -10.35 -13.04 -12.16
N HIS A 181 -11.53 -13.62 -11.97
CA HIS A 181 -12.76 -13.30 -12.65
C HIS A 181 -13.91 -13.09 -11.66
N LYS A 182 -15.03 -12.54 -12.13
CA LYS A 182 -16.26 -12.47 -11.36
C LYS A 182 -16.62 -13.84 -10.77
N GLY A 183 -16.83 -13.89 -9.46
CA GLY A 183 -17.14 -15.11 -8.72
C GLY A 183 -15.93 -15.79 -8.10
N ASP A 184 -14.72 -15.45 -8.53
CA ASP A 184 -13.49 -15.98 -7.92
C ASP A 184 -13.24 -15.39 -6.54
N THR A 185 -12.33 -16.05 -5.82
CA THR A 185 -11.83 -15.60 -4.53
C THR A 185 -10.32 -15.73 -4.43
N PHE A 186 -9.68 -14.84 -3.67
CA PHE A 186 -8.29 -15.00 -3.26
C PHE A 186 -8.10 -14.58 -1.80
N ILE A 187 -7.05 -15.06 -1.15
CA ILE A 187 -6.73 -14.70 0.23
C ILE A 187 -5.56 -13.72 0.20
N THR A 188 -5.68 -12.59 0.92
CA THR A 188 -4.54 -11.69 1.14
C THR A 188 -4.51 -11.19 2.58
N ARG A 189 -3.31 -10.90 3.06
CA ARG A 189 -3.10 -10.34 4.39
C ARG A 189 -3.48 -8.87 4.43
N GLN A 190 -4.19 -8.45 5.48
CA GLN A 190 -4.70 -7.09 5.64
C GLN A 190 -4.23 -6.43 6.94
N TYR A 191 -4.05 -5.11 6.86
CA TYR A 191 -3.50 -4.27 7.93
C TYR A 191 -4.35 -3.01 8.14
N HIS A 192 -5.63 -3.18 8.51
CA HIS A 192 -6.49 -2.04 8.80
C HIS A 192 -7.34 -2.30 10.04
N LYS A 193 -7.63 -1.22 10.77
CA LYS A 193 -8.55 -1.23 11.91
C LYS A 193 -9.99 -0.90 11.51
N TYR A 194 -10.15 -0.40 10.29
CA TYR A 194 -11.34 0.26 9.80
C TYR A 194 -11.57 -0.11 8.34
N SER A 195 -12.81 -0.40 7.99
CA SER A 195 -13.22 -0.73 6.62
C SER A 195 -14.45 0.04 6.20
N VAL A 196 -14.63 0.18 4.89
CA VAL A 196 -15.86 0.72 4.32
C VAL A 196 -16.91 -0.41 4.30
N PRO A 197 -18.07 -0.26 4.96
CA PRO A 197 -19.07 -1.31 5.01
C PRO A 197 -19.61 -1.64 3.62
N PHE A 198 -19.91 -2.91 3.38
CA PHE A 198 -20.57 -3.35 2.15
C PHE A 198 -22.06 -3.60 2.41
N ASN A 199 -22.92 -2.69 1.94
CA ASN A 199 -24.38 -2.73 2.16
C ASN A 199 -25.13 -3.57 1.11
N ASN A 200 -24.48 -4.57 0.50
CA ASN A 200 -25.00 -5.34 -0.65
C ASN A 200 -25.38 -4.48 -1.87
N LYS A 201 -24.82 -3.27 -1.98
CA LYS A 201 -24.94 -2.41 -3.15
C LYS A 201 -23.73 -2.57 -4.04
N GLU A 202 -23.95 -2.74 -5.33
CA GLU A 202 -22.86 -2.85 -6.29
C GLU A 202 -22.14 -1.52 -6.55
N ASN A 203 -22.72 -0.40 -6.12
CA ASN A 203 -22.18 0.94 -6.30
C ASN A 203 -22.21 1.74 -4.98
N ILE A 204 -21.27 2.66 -4.85
CA ILE A 204 -21.18 3.68 -3.79
C ILE A 204 -21.02 5.04 -4.50
N GLY A 205 -22.08 5.86 -4.50
CA GLY A 205 -22.17 7.01 -5.41
C GLY A 205 -21.94 6.58 -6.86
N ASP A 206 -21.00 7.26 -7.54
CA ASP A 206 -20.56 6.94 -8.90
C ASP A 206 -19.51 5.80 -8.97
N GLY A 207 -19.07 5.28 -7.82
CA GLY A 207 -18.08 4.22 -7.74
C GLY A 207 -18.69 2.83 -7.90
N ILE A 208 -18.00 1.98 -8.64
CA ILE A 208 -18.35 0.57 -8.83
C ILE A 208 -17.55 -0.26 -7.83
N VAL A 209 -18.24 -1.05 -7.01
CA VAL A 209 -17.61 -2.01 -6.10
C VAL A 209 -17.20 -3.25 -6.87
N LEU A 210 -15.90 -3.52 -6.91
CA LEU A 210 -15.31 -4.61 -7.69
C LEU A 210 -15.06 -5.86 -6.85
N ALA A 211 -14.75 -5.69 -5.56
CA ALA A 211 -14.48 -6.79 -4.65
C ALA A 211 -14.92 -6.47 -3.22
N LYS A 212 -15.18 -7.51 -2.43
CA LYS A 212 -15.55 -7.42 -1.02
C LYS A 212 -14.91 -8.53 -0.19
N SER A 213 -14.98 -8.40 1.13
CA SER A 213 -14.63 -9.44 2.09
C SER A 213 -15.68 -9.53 3.21
N LYS A 214 -15.36 -10.24 4.30
CA LYS A 214 -16.14 -10.20 5.55
C LYS A 214 -16.14 -8.80 6.19
N ASP A 215 -15.10 -8.00 5.94
CA ASP A 215 -14.87 -6.70 6.58
C ASP A 215 -15.54 -5.55 5.83
N GLY A 216 -15.86 -5.73 4.55
CA GLY A 216 -16.56 -4.75 3.75
C GLY A 216 -16.04 -4.67 2.33
N ILE A 217 -15.97 -3.46 1.80
CA ILE A 217 -15.51 -3.19 0.44
C ILE A 217 -13.99 -3.32 0.36
N GLU A 218 -13.53 -4.07 -0.64
CA GLU A 218 -12.11 -4.35 -0.85
C GLU A 218 -11.52 -3.62 -2.03
N ILE A 219 -12.32 -3.39 -3.08
CA ILE A 219 -11.89 -2.65 -4.26
C ILE A 219 -13.04 -1.80 -4.79
N ILE A 220 -12.76 -0.52 -5.09
CA ILE A 220 -13.67 0.42 -5.74
C ILE A 220 -13.00 0.98 -7.01
N ARG A 221 -13.77 1.19 -8.08
CA ARG A 221 -13.33 1.95 -9.26
C ARG A 221 -14.29 3.11 -9.58
N VAL A 222 -13.73 4.26 -9.92
CA VAL A 222 -14.41 5.44 -10.48
C VAL A 222 -13.62 5.88 -11.72
N GLY A 223 -14.06 5.45 -12.91
CA GLY A 223 -13.33 5.74 -14.15
C GLY A 223 -11.88 5.20 -14.14
N ASN A 224 -10.90 6.10 -14.15
CA ASN A 224 -9.46 5.79 -14.09
C ASN A 224 -8.89 5.73 -12.66
N VAL A 225 -9.73 5.97 -11.64
CA VAL A 225 -9.36 5.91 -10.23
C VAL A 225 -9.75 4.54 -9.68
N VAL A 226 -8.79 3.82 -9.11
CA VAL A 226 -9.00 2.53 -8.45
C VAL A 226 -8.50 2.64 -7.02
N ALA A 227 -9.16 1.98 -6.08
CA ALA A 227 -8.61 1.85 -4.73
C ALA A 227 -8.81 0.45 -4.19
N SER A 228 -7.88 -0.02 -3.36
CA SER A 228 -7.94 -1.30 -2.65
C SER A 228 -7.82 -1.11 -1.13
N GLN A 229 -8.54 -1.92 -0.34
CA GLN A 229 -8.45 -1.89 1.12
C GLN A 229 -7.24 -2.68 1.62
N PHE A 230 -6.91 -3.78 0.94
CA PHE A 230 -5.65 -4.50 1.14
C PHE A 230 -4.45 -3.70 0.60
N HIS A 231 -3.27 -4.15 1.01
CA HIS A 231 -1.97 -3.53 0.75
C HIS A 231 -1.21 -4.33 -0.32
N PRO A 232 -1.45 -4.10 -1.64
CA PRO A 232 -0.80 -4.87 -2.69
C PRO A 232 0.73 -4.77 -2.65
N GLU A 233 1.27 -3.65 -2.18
CA GLU A 233 2.69 -3.38 -1.97
C GLU A 233 3.33 -4.24 -0.90
N SER A 234 2.54 -4.72 0.08
CA SER A 234 3.08 -5.44 1.22
C SER A 234 3.87 -6.66 0.75
N ARG A 235 5.02 -6.91 1.38
CA ARG A 235 5.76 -8.16 1.17
C ARG A 235 4.89 -9.40 1.40
N TYR A 236 3.90 -9.29 2.29
CA TYR A 236 2.96 -10.35 2.65
C TYR A 236 1.68 -10.40 1.79
N ALA A 237 1.52 -9.47 0.85
CA ALA A 237 0.40 -9.51 -0.07
C ALA A 237 0.45 -10.76 -0.95
N SER A 238 -0.72 -11.28 -1.28
CA SER A 238 -0.83 -12.44 -2.16
C SER A 238 -0.30 -12.12 -3.57
N PRO A 239 0.09 -13.14 -4.36
CA PRO A 239 0.41 -12.95 -5.77
C PRO A 239 -0.69 -12.22 -6.53
N GLU A 240 -1.95 -12.50 -6.22
CA GLU A 240 -3.11 -11.89 -6.85
C GLU A 240 -3.21 -10.40 -6.54
N ALA A 241 -3.10 -10.02 -5.27
CA ALA A 241 -3.10 -8.62 -4.84
C ALA A 241 -1.99 -7.82 -5.54
N LYS A 242 -0.77 -8.39 -5.60
CA LYS A 242 0.37 -7.80 -6.32
C LYS A 242 0.10 -7.66 -7.82
N GLN A 243 -0.52 -8.67 -8.43
CA GLN A 243 -0.80 -8.69 -9.86
C GLN A 243 -1.90 -7.67 -10.23
N ILE A 244 -2.89 -7.46 -9.37
CA ILE A 244 -3.94 -6.44 -9.55
C ILE A 244 -3.32 -5.04 -9.69
N PHE A 245 -2.40 -4.67 -8.79
CA PHE A 245 -1.70 -3.39 -8.87
C PHE A 245 -0.84 -3.28 -10.14
N LYS A 246 -0.13 -4.34 -10.51
CA LYS A 246 0.65 -4.37 -11.76
C LYS A 246 -0.21 -4.21 -13.01
N ASN A 247 -1.40 -4.83 -13.04
CA ASN A 247 -2.34 -4.68 -14.14
C ASN A 247 -2.86 -3.25 -14.23
N TYR A 248 -3.15 -2.61 -13.09
CA TYR A 248 -3.50 -1.20 -13.06
C TYR A 248 -2.38 -0.31 -13.64
N LEU A 249 -1.11 -0.54 -13.26
CA LEU A 249 0.02 0.20 -13.83
C LEU A 249 0.15 0.00 -15.35
N ARG A 250 -0.08 -1.22 -15.85
CA ARG A 250 -0.10 -1.49 -17.30
C ARG A 250 -1.23 -0.75 -18.01
N GLU A 251 -2.42 -0.72 -17.42
CA GLU A 251 -3.56 0.02 -17.94
C GLU A 251 -3.23 1.52 -18.09
N PHE A 252 -2.60 2.10 -17.07
CA PHE A 252 -2.11 3.48 -17.09
C PHE A 252 -1.16 3.75 -18.26
N ILE A 253 -0.12 2.94 -18.42
CA ILE A 253 0.85 3.07 -19.53
C ILE A 253 0.16 3.00 -20.88
N PHE A 254 -0.70 1.99 -21.06
CA PHE A 254 -1.34 1.73 -22.34
C PHE A 254 -2.29 2.87 -22.74
N LYS A 255 -3.02 3.44 -21.79
CA LYS A 255 -3.89 4.60 -22.04
C LYS A 255 -3.10 5.85 -22.37
N LYS A 256 -1.98 6.10 -21.68
CA LYS A 256 -1.14 7.27 -21.93
C LYS A 256 -0.48 7.23 -23.32
N LYS A 257 -0.02 6.07 -23.78
CA LYS A 257 0.57 5.89 -25.13
C LYS A 257 -0.42 6.12 -26.28
N LYS A 258 -1.73 6.18 -26.00
CA LYS A 258 -2.79 6.42 -27.00
C LYS A 258 -3.25 7.88 -27.09
N LEU A 259 -2.85 8.73 -26.15
CA LEU A 259 -3.15 10.16 -26.13
C LEU A 259 -2.03 10.93 -26.86
#